data_AF-A0A532DX75-F1
#
_entry.id   AF-A0A532DX75-F1
#
_cell.length_a   1.000
_cell.length_b   1.000
_cell.length_c   1.000
_cell.angle_alpha   90.00
_cell.angle_beta   90.00
_cell.angle_gamma   90.00
#
_symmetry.space_group_name_H-M   'P 1'
#
loop_
_entity.id
_entity.type
_entity.pdbx_description
1 polymer ?
#
loop_
_entity_poly.entity_id
_entity_poly.type
_entity_poly.pdbx_seq_one_letter_code
_entity_poly.pdbx_strand_id
1 'polypeptide(L)'
;MADVKEQITNALEQFKQQRDELQVQLHLAKADAKDEWARLEKQWEETKPKLEAAREEVGKTAVSVGDALNQAIEELKKGYERLRSRL
;
A
#
# COMPACT_ATOMS: atom_id res chain seq x y z
N MET A 1 12.94 -18.48 -3.59
CA MET A 1 12.68 -17.38 -4.55
C MET A 1 11.18 -17.23 -4.86
N ALA A 2 10.36 -18.29 -4.75
CA ALA A 2 8.89 -18.16 -4.80
C ALA A 2 8.33 -17.32 -3.64
N ASP A 3 8.93 -17.44 -2.46
CA ASP A 3 8.45 -16.81 -1.22
C ASP A 3 8.36 -15.29 -1.28
N VAL A 4 9.35 -14.60 -1.84
CA VAL A 4 9.38 -13.12 -1.88
C VAL A 4 8.34 -12.57 -2.86
N LYS A 5 8.18 -13.21 -4.02
CA LYS A 5 7.14 -12.84 -4.99
C LYS A 5 5.75 -13.05 -4.40
N GLU A 6 5.56 -14.14 -3.65
CA GLU A 6 4.30 -14.46 -2.98
C GLU A 6 4.01 -13.49 -1.84
N GLN A 7 5.02 -13.10 -1.05
CA GLN A 7 4.91 -12.05 -0.03
C GLN A 7 4.50 -10.69 -0.63
N ILE A 8 5.13 -10.26 -1.73
CA ILE A 8 4.74 -9.00 -2.40
C ILE A 8 3.31 -9.11 -2.95
N THR A 9 2.93 -10.26 -3.50
CA THR A 9 1.57 -10.49 -4.01
C THR A 9 0.53 -10.40 -2.89
N ASN A 10 0.77 -11.10 -1.78
CA ASN A 10 -0.10 -11.04 -0.60
C ASN A 10 -0.19 -9.61 -0.03
N ALA A 11 0.92 -8.87 0.02
CA ALA A 11 0.91 -7.49 0.46
C ALA A 11 0.02 -6.63 -0.45
N LEU A 12 0.18 -6.72 -1.78
CA LEU A 12 -0.65 -6.01 -2.76
C LEU A 12 -2.15 -6.33 -2.58
N GLU A 13 -2.50 -7.59 -2.37
CA GLU A 13 -3.88 -8.01 -2.15
C GLU A 13 -4.45 -7.47 -0.83
N GLN A 14 -3.67 -7.50 0.26
CA GLN A 14 -4.08 -6.92 1.55
C GLN A 14 -4.32 -5.41 1.43
N PHE A 15 -3.44 -4.67 0.75
CA PHE A 15 -3.65 -3.24 0.52
C PHE A 15 -4.90 -2.96 -0.30
N LYS A 16 -5.15 -3.77 -1.33
CA LYS A 16 -6.36 -3.67 -2.15
C LYS A 16 -7.62 -3.93 -1.32
N GLN A 17 -7.60 -4.89 -0.41
CA GLN A 17 -8.73 -5.13 0.49
C GLN A 17 -8.95 -3.96 1.46
N GLN A 18 -7.88 -3.42 2.07
CA GLN A 18 -7.96 -2.29 3.01
C GLN A 18 -8.49 -1.01 2.37
N ARG A 19 -7.84 -0.53 1.29
CA ARG A 19 -8.55 -0.34 0.02
C ARG A 19 -10.06 -0.17 -0.01
N ASP A 20 -10.68 -1.20 -0.56
CA ASP A 20 -12.11 -1.34 -0.77
C ASP A 20 -12.91 -1.10 0.53
N GLU A 21 -12.44 -1.63 1.68
CA GLU A 21 -13.09 -1.40 2.98
C GLU A 21 -13.14 0.09 3.35
N LEU A 22 -12.02 0.80 3.22
CA LEU A 22 -11.90 2.22 3.53
C LEU A 22 -12.75 3.06 2.58
N GLN A 23 -12.79 2.71 1.29
CA GLN A 23 -13.61 3.42 0.30
C GLN A 23 -15.10 3.39 0.66
N VAL A 24 -15.60 2.25 1.17
CA VAL A 24 -16.98 2.12 1.64
C VAL A 24 -17.25 3.01 2.86
N GLN A 25 -16.33 3.03 3.82
CA GLN A 25 -16.45 3.85 5.02
C GLN A 25 -16.33 5.36 4.71
N LEU A 26 -15.46 5.72 3.76
CA LEU A 26 -15.23 7.09 3.31
C LEU A 26 -16.48 7.76 2.73
N HIS A 27 -17.39 6.99 2.14
CA HIS A 27 -18.64 7.54 1.63
C HIS A 27 -19.45 8.27 2.72
N LEU A 28 -19.35 7.79 3.96
CA LEU A 28 -20.03 8.35 5.14
C LEU A 28 -19.11 9.26 5.98
N ALA A 29 -17.84 9.36 5.61
CA ALA A 29 -16.83 10.06 6.40
C ALA A 29 -16.83 11.58 6.23
N LYS A 30 -16.24 12.25 7.23
CA LYS A 30 -16.00 13.70 7.22
C LYS A 30 -14.97 14.08 6.15
N ALA A 31 -15.00 15.35 5.73
CA ALA A 31 -14.07 15.89 4.73
C ALA A 31 -12.60 15.64 5.09
N ASP A 32 -12.23 15.80 6.36
CA ASP A 32 -10.87 15.55 6.86
C ASP A 32 -10.35 14.13 6.57
N ALA A 33 -11.21 13.11 6.77
CA ALA A 33 -10.86 11.73 6.45
C ALA A 33 -10.74 11.49 4.94
N LYS A 34 -11.54 12.21 4.13
CA LYS A 34 -11.45 12.15 2.66
C LYS A 34 -10.17 12.80 2.13
N ASP A 35 -9.73 13.90 2.74
CA ASP A 35 -8.44 14.54 2.45
C ASP A 35 -7.26 13.63 2.84
N GLU A 36 -7.31 13.00 4.01
CA GLU A 36 -6.29 12.04 4.45
C GLU A 36 -6.23 10.82 3.53
N TRP A 37 -7.39 10.28 3.14
CA TRP A 37 -7.49 9.21 2.13
C TRP A 37 -6.87 9.59 0.80
N ALA A 38 -7.20 10.76 0.25
CA ALA A 38 -6.69 11.20 -1.04
C ALA A 38 -5.17 11.30 -1.04
N ARG A 39 -4.56 11.68 0.08
CA ARG A 39 -3.09 11.68 0.24
C ARG A 39 -2.51 10.27 0.24
N LEU A 40 -3.14 9.33 0.95
CA LEU A 40 -2.71 7.94 1.01
C LEU A 40 -2.87 7.24 -0.36
N GLU A 41 -3.97 7.48 -1.06
CA GLU A 41 -4.17 6.96 -2.42
C GLU A 41 -3.09 7.45 -3.38
N LYS A 42 -2.75 8.74 -3.32
CA LYS A 42 -1.69 9.29 -4.16
C LYS A 42 -0.34 8.60 -3.89
N GLN A 43 0.03 8.42 -2.62
CA GLN A 43 1.24 7.69 -2.26
C GLN A 43 1.20 6.22 -2.75
N TRP A 44 0.03 5.59 -2.67
CA TRP A 44 -0.16 4.22 -3.16
C TRP A 44 -0.01 4.13 -4.68
N GLU A 45 -0.57 5.07 -5.44
CA GLU A 45 -0.43 5.14 -6.91
C GLU A 45 1.05 5.30 -7.32
N GLU A 46 1.85 6.04 -6.54
CA GLU A 46 3.29 6.20 -6.78
C GLU A 46 4.12 4.97 -6.36
N THR A 47 3.61 4.18 -5.42
CA THR A 47 4.34 3.04 -4.81
C THR A 47 4.00 1.72 -5.50
N LYS A 48 2.75 1.53 -5.92
CA LYS A 48 2.26 0.33 -6.63
C LYS A 48 3.12 -0.07 -7.84
N PRO A 49 3.44 0.80 -8.82
CA PRO A 49 4.25 0.40 -9.97
C PRO A 49 5.65 -0.03 -9.57
N LYS A 50 6.21 0.54 -8.49
CA LYS A 50 7.51 0.15 -7.93
C LYS A 50 7.44 -1.23 -7.26
N LEU A 51 6.33 -1.55 -6.57
CA LEU A 51 6.06 -2.90 -6.06
C LEU A 51 5.91 -3.92 -7.18
N GLU A 52 5.17 -3.59 -8.24
CA GLU A 52 4.96 -4.50 -9.36
C GLU A 52 6.28 -4.75 -10.12
N ALA A 53 7.08 -3.71 -10.35
CA ALA A 53 8.43 -3.86 -10.88
C ALA A 53 9.31 -4.72 -9.97
N ALA A 54 9.29 -4.47 -8.65
CA ALA A 54 10.02 -5.30 -7.69
C ALA A 54 9.57 -6.76 -7.70
N ARG A 55 8.27 -7.03 -7.86
CA ARG A 55 7.67 -8.38 -8.00
C ARG A 55 8.18 -9.10 -9.25
N GLU A 56 8.32 -8.39 -10.36
CA GLU A 56 8.86 -8.94 -11.61
C GLU A 56 10.39 -9.11 -11.56
N GLU A 57 11.09 -8.23 -10.84
CA GLU A 57 12.56 -8.22 -10.71
C GLU A 57 13.13 -9.06 -9.55
N VAL A 58 12.30 -9.75 -8.75
CA VAL A 58 12.73 -10.61 -7.61
C VAL A 58 13.87 -11.59 -7.98
N GLY A 59 14.06 -11.90 -9.27
CA GLY A 59 15.17 -12.73 -9.76
C GLY A 59 16.52 -12.05 -10.01
N LYS A 60 16.65 -10.71 -9.99
CA LYS A 60 17.87 -10.00 -10.45
C LYS A 60 18.47 -8.97 -9.47
N THR A 61 17.66 -8.27 -8.66
CA THR A 61 18.14 -7.05 -7.97
C THR A 61 17.51 -6.86 -6.58
N ALA A 62 17.29 -7.96 -5.84
CA ALA A 62 16.46 -7.95 -4.62
C ALA A 62 17.00 -7.15 -3.42
N VAL A 63 18.26 -6.68 -3.42
CA VAL A 63 18.93 -6.23 -2.19
C VAL A 63 18.91 -4.71 -1.95
N SER A 64 18.82 -3.86 -2.99
CA SER A 64 18.92 -2.39 -2.79
C SER A 64 17.63 -1.59 -2.99
N VAL A 65 16.65 -2.11 -3.73
CA VAL A 65 15.35 -1.42 -3.93
C VAL A 65 14.40 -1.68 -2.74
N GLY A 66 14.72 -2.68 -1.90
CA GLY A 66 13.85 -3.14 -0.82
C GLY A 66 13.60 -2.14 0.29
N ASP A 67 14.59 -1.35 0.71
CA ASP A 67 14.47 -0.55 1.96
C ASP A 67 13.55 0.66 1.80
N ALA A 68 13.78 1.49 0.78
CA ALA A 68 12.92 2.64 0.49
C ALA A 68 11.49 2.22 0.12
N LEU A 69 11.36 1.09 -0.58
CA LEU A 69 10.06 0.52 -0.94
C LEU A 69 9.34 -0.03 0.29
N ASN A 70 10.03 -0.78 1.16
CA ASN A 70 9.49 -1.27 2.42
C ASN A 70 9.04 -0.12 3.31
N GLN A 71 9.82 0.95 3.40
CA GLN A 71 9.44 2.11 4.19
C GLN A 71 8.17 2.76 3.64
N ALA A 72 8.07 2.94 2.31
CA ALA A 72 6.86 3.48 1.68
C ALA A 72 5.63 2.58 1.90
N ILE A 73 5.80 1.25 1.78
CA ILE A 73 4.76 0.25 2.09
C ILE A 73 4.32 0.38 3.56
N GLU A 74 5.26 0.46 4.50
CA GLU A 74 4.98 0.51 5.93
C GLU A 74 4.27 1.81 6.32
N GLU A 75 4.69 2.94 5.76
CA GLU A 75 4.03 4.24 5.94
C GLU A 75 2.60 4.21 5.41
N LEU A 76 2.38 3.65 4.21
CA LEU A 76 1.05 3.48 3.63
C LEU A 76 0.16 2.61 4.51
N LYS A 77 0.69 1.49 5.02
CA LYS A 77 -0.05 0.58 5.90
C LYS A 77 -0.49 1.28 7.19
N LYS A 78 0.45 1.97 7.84
CA LYS A 78 0.16 2.77 9.05
C LYS A 78 -0.87 3.86 8.77
N GLY A 79 -0.79 4.50 7.60
CA GLY A 79 -1.76 5.50 7.15
C GLY A 79 -3.16 4.92 7.02
N TYR A 80 -3.32 3.79 6.33
CA TYR A 80 -4.61 3.10 6.20
C TYR A 80 -5.15 2.63 7.55
N GLU A 81 -4.32 2.09 8.44
CA GLU A 81 -4.75 1.66 9.78
C GLU A 81 -5.20 2.84 10.65
N ARG A 82 -4.49 3.97 10.57
CA ARG A 82 -4.86 5.20 11.29
C ARG A 82 -6.16 5.76 10.76
N LEU A 83 -6.32 5.82 9.43
CA LEU A 83 -7.55 6.30 8.81
C LEU A 83 -8.72 5.40 9.18
N ARG A 84 -8.56 4.07 9.10
CA ARG A 84 -9.58 3.09 9.53
C ARG A 84 -10.00 3.29 10.98
N SER A 85 -9.04 3.61 11.86
CA SER A 85 -9.31 3.83 13.29
C SER A 85 -10.03 5.15 13.58
N ARG A 86 -10.08 6.07 12.61
CA ARG A 86 -10.71 7.39 12.72
C ARG A 86 -12.07 7.47 12.01
N LEU A 87 -12.40 6.46 11.21
CA LEU A 87 -13.67 6.28 10.50
C LEU A 87 -14.68 5.55 11.37
#